data_AF-D3IIX2-F1
#
_entry.id   AF-D3IIX2-F1
#
_cell.length_a   1.000
_cell.length_b   1.000
_cell.length_c   1.000
_cell.angle_alpha   90.00
_cell.angle_beta   90.00
_cell.angle_gamma   90.00
#
_symmetry.space_group_name_H-M   'P 1'
#
loop_
_entity.id
_entity.type
_entity.pdbx_description
1 polymer ?
#
loop_
_entity_poly.entity_id
_entity_poly.type
_entity_poly.pdbx_seq_one_letter_code
_entity_poly.pdbx_strand_id
1 'polypeptide(L)'
;MQTSRFAKEFRPYELTSAIGWNITSRFFANLQGEAAVALFKVDGKKDYSTNYTLGLNTGYTFVKNDLCSIDARVGAGTKLGKSDA
;
A
#
# COMPACT_ATOMS: atom_id res chain seq x y z
N MET A 1 30.82 32.27 -7.08
CA MET A 1 30.13 31.22 -7.86
C MET A 1 29.22 30.45 -6.93
N GLN A 2 27.92 30.74 -6.93
CA GLN A 2 26.93 30.07 -6.09
C GLN A 2 26.26 29.01 -6.95
N THR A 3 26.71 27.76 -6.82
CA THR A 3 26.12 26.62 -7.52
C THR A 3 24.81 26.23 -6.84
N SER A 4 23.74 26.95 -7.18
CA SER A 4 22.36 26.48 -6.98
C SER A 4 22.10 25.35 -7.99
N ARG A 5 22.60 24.15 -7.70
CA ARG A 5 22.20 22.93 -8.40
C ARG A 5 21.18 22.23 -7.53
N PHE A 6 19.91 22.37 -7.90
CA PHE A 6 18.82 21.43 -7.64
C PHE A 6 19.19 20.36 -6.60
N ALA A 7 18.94 20.63 -5.31
CA ALA A 7 18.78 19.53 -4.39
C ALA A 7 17.58 18.74 -4.91
N LYS A 8 17.83 17.64 -5.62
CA LYS A 8 16.81 16.72 -6.07
C LYS A 8 16.23 16.10 -4.80
N GLU A 9 15.28 16.81 -4.20
CA GLU A 9 14.56 16.36 -3.02
C GLU A 9 13.94 15.02 -3.38
N PHE A 10 14.32 14.00 -2.62
CA PHE A 10 13.79 12.67 -2.85
C PHE A 10 12.29 12.71 -2.58
N ARG A 11 11.53 12.20 -3.54
CA ARG A 11 10.10 11.96 -3.38
C ARG A 11 9.92 10.48 -3.09
N PRO A 12 9.30 10.11 -1.96
CA PRO A 12 8.94 8.71 -1.72
C PRO A 12 8.05 8.22 -2.86
N TYR A 13 8.24 6.96 -3.22
CA TYR A 13 7.45 6.30 -4.23
C TYR A 13 6.79 5.06 -3.63
N GLU A 14 5.51 4.91 -3.94
CA GLU A 14 4.67 3.84 -3.47
C GLU A 14 4.15 3.07 -4.68
N LEU A 15 4.35 1.76 -4.67
CA LEU A 15 3.79 0.85 -5.65
C LEU A 15 2.74 0.00 -4.94
N THR A 16 1.48 0.15 -5.33
CA THR A 16 0.39 -0.68 -4.82
C THR A 16 -0.16 -1.56 -5.91
N SER A 17 -0.27 -2.85 -5.63
CA SER A 17 -0.90 -3.85 -6.50
C SER A 17 -2.01 -4.54 -5.72
N ALA A 18 -3.20 -4.65 -6.31
CA ALA A 18 -4.31 -5.36 -5.70
C ALA A 18 -4.90 -6.37 -6.69
N ILE A 19 -5.21 -7.55 -6.18
CA ILE A 19 -5.92 -8.61 -6.91
C ILE A 19 -7.21 -8.88 -6.16
N GLY A 20 -8.34 -8.78 -6.88
CA GLY A 20 -9.68 -8.96 -6.32
C GLY A 20 -10.40 -10.15 -6.95
N TRP A 21 -11.15 -10.88 -6.14
CA TRP A 21 -11.99 -12.01 -6.56
C TRP A 21 -13.42 -11.79 -6.10
N ASN A 22 -14.37 -11.91 -7.03
CA ASN A 22 -15.80 -12.00 -6.71
C ASN A 22 -16.14 -13.47 -6.47
N ILE A 23 -16.35 -13.84 -5.21
CA ILE A 23 -16.68 -15.21 -4.81
C ILE A 23 -18.16 -15.47 -5.05
N THR A 24 -19.02 -14.46 -4.84
CA THR A 24 -20.43 -14.48 -5.25
C THR A 24 -20.81 -13.15 -5.91
N SER A 25 -22.08 -12.98 -6.28
CA SER A 25 -22.59 -11.70 -6.81
C SER A 25 -22.50 -10.53 -5.83
N ARG A 26 -22.30 -10.82 -4.53
CA ARG A 26 -22.27 -9.85 -3.41
C ARG A 26 -21.06 -10.00 -2.49
N PHE A 27 -20.38 -11.14 -2.49
CA PHE A 27 -19.24 -11.40 -1.61
C PHE A 27 -17.93 -11.39 -2.41
N PHE A 28 -16.94 -10.66 -1.92
CA PHE A 28 -15.64 -10.52 -2.59
C PHE A 28 -14.49 -10.57 -1.58
N ALA A 29 -13.31 -10.89 -2.10
CA ALA A 29 -12.05 -10.86 -1.37
C ALA A 29 -11.00 -10.11 -2.19
N ASN A 30 -10.14 -9.34 -1.54
CA ASN A 30 -9.02 -8.66 -2.16
C ASN A 30 -7.72 -8.96 -1.40
N LEU A 31 -6.68 -9.25 -2.17
CA LEU A 31 -5.30 -9.28 -1.72
C LEU A 31 -4.61 -8.01 -2.24
N GLN A 32 -3.99 -7.26 -1.33
CA GLN A 32 -3.25 -6.04 -1.66
C GLN A 32 -1.81 -6.18 -1.20
N GLY A 33 -0.87 -5.95 -2.11
CA GLY A 33 0.54 -5.77 -1.82
C GLY A 33 0.93 -4.32 -2.06
N GLU A 34 1.59 -3.71 -1.10
CA GLU A 34 2.13 -2.36 -1.20
C GLU A 34 3.64 -2.41 -0.95
N ALA A 35 4.39 -1.68 -1.75
CA ALA A 35 5.82 -1.47 -1.59
C ALA A 35 6.08 0.05 -1.59
N ALA A 36 6.44 0.58 -0.44
CA ALA A 36 6.80 1.98 -0.26
C ALA A 36 8.31 2.09 -0.07
N VAL A 37 8.98 2.88 -0.91
CA VAL A 37 10.39 3.21 -0.70
C VAL A 37 10.50 4.66 -0.25
N ALA A 38 11.09 4.84 0.93
CA ALA A 38 11.36 6.14 1.50
C ALA A 38 12.85 6.26 1.87
N LEU A 39 13.46 7.42 1.55
CA LEU A 39 14.78 7.80 2.05
C LEU A 39 14.61 8.41 3.44
N PHE A 40 15.15 7.74 4.44
CA PHE A 40 15.30 8.30 5.77
C PHE A 40 16.77 8.68 5.99
N LYS A 41 17.01 9.80 6.67
CA LYS A 41 18.32 10.07 7.27
C LYS A 41 18.36 9.33 8.61
N VAL A 42 19.09 8.23 8.68
CA VAL A 42 19.42 7.55 9.93
C VAL A 42 20.91 7.78 10.17
N ASP A 43 21.27 8.41 11.29
CA ASP A 43 22.65 8.68 11.70
C ASP A 43 23.55 9.38 10.66
N GLY A 44 23.01 10.36 9.94
CA GLY A 44 23.79 11.18 8.99
C GLY A 44 24.12 10.48 7.66
N LYS A 45 23.81 9.18 7.51
CA LYS A 45 23.79 8.47 6.22
C LYS A 45 22.38 8.47 5.63
N LYS A 46 22.29 8.69 4.32
CA LYS A 46 21.03 8.49 3.58
C LYS A 46 20.88 6.99 3.38
N ASP A 47 19.88 6.38 4.02
CA ASP A 47 19.60 4.97 3.85
C ASP A 47 18.21 4.76 3.23
N TYR A 48 18.11 3.78 2.35
CA TYR A 48 16.87 3.44 1.66
C TYR A 48 16.10 2.43 2.51
N SER A 49 14.94 2.83 3.03
CA SER A 49 14.03 1.90 3.70
C SER A 49 12.92 1.54 2.73
N THR A 50 12.81 0.25 2.43
CA THR A 50 11.69 -0.30 1.67
C THR A 50 10.75 -0.98 2.65
N ASN A 51 9.53 -0.46 2.76
CA ASN A 51 8.45 -1.07 3.52
C ASN A 51 7.56 -1.87 2.57
N TYR A 52 7.44 -3.16 2.81
CA TYR A 52 6.45 -3.99 2.14
C TYR A 52 5.27 -4.18 3.08
N THR A 53 4.05 -4.03 2.58
CA THR A 53 2.83 -4.33 3.33
C THR A 53 2.02 -5.34 2.51
N LEU A 54 1.49 -6.35 3.18
CA LEU A 54 0.58 -7.30 2.60
C LEU A 54 -0.74 -7.26 3.38
N GLY A 55 -1.83 -6.99 2.68
CA GLY A 55 -3.17 -6.87 3.22
C GLY A 55 -4.13 -7.85 2.57
N LEU A 56 -5.03 -8.41 3.37
CA LEU A 56 -6.18 -9.16 2.91
C LEU A 56 -7.43 -8.47 3.43
N ASN A 57 -8.41 -8.26 2.56
CA ASN A 57 -9.73 -7.83 2.96
C ASN A 57 -10.80 -8.68 2.28
N THR A 58 -11.95 -8.75 2.93
CA THR A 58 -13.15 -9.33 2.37
C THR A 58 -14.32 -8.39 2.62
N GLY A 59 -15.32 -8.44 1.76
CA GLY A 59 -16.47 -7.57 1.88
C GLY A 59 -17.74 -8.17 1.32
N TYR A 60 -18.84 -7.57 1.77
CA TYR A 60 -20.18 -7.93 1.34
C TYR A 60 -20.94 -6.69 0.86
N THR A 61 -21.53 -6.78 -0.32
CA THR A 61 -22.36 -5.74 -0.93
C THR A 61 -23.82 -5.90 -0.51
N PHE A 62 -24.30 -4.99 0.34
CA PHE A 62 -25.68 -4.95 0.83
C PHE A 62 -26.62 -4.39 -0.23
N VAL A 63 -26.23 -3.27 -0.84
CA VAL A 63 -27.02 -2.61 -1.90
C VAL A 63 -26.23 -2.65 -3.20
N LYS A 64 -26.86 -3.10 -4.27
CA LYS A 64 -26.28 -3.13 -5.62
C LYS A 64 -27.35 -2.72 -6.63
N ASN A 65 -27.28 -1.47 -7.08
CA ASN A 65 -28.11 -0.90 -8.13
C ASN A 65 -27.21 -0.27 -9.21
N ASP A 66 -27.79 0.08 -10.35
CA ASP A 66 -27.04 0.63 -11.50
C ASP A 66 -26.36 1.98 -11.21
N LEU A 67 -26.79 2.68 -10.16
CA LEU A 67 -26.26 3.99 -9.75
C LEU A 67 -25.28 3.93 -8.58
N CYS A 68 -25.36 2.90 -7.72
CA CYS A 68 -24.60 2.85 -6.48
C CYS A 68 -24.51 1.43 -5.92
N SER A 69 -23.37 1.14 -5.29
CA SER A 69 -23.15 -0.02 -4.45
C SER A 69 -22.75 0.39 -3.04
N ILE A 70 -23.38 -0.20 -2.03
CA ILE A 70 -22.99 -0.05 -0.63
C ILE A 70 -22.46 -1.39 -0.16
N ASP A 71 -21.20 -1.40 0.27
CA ASP A 71 -20.52 -2.57 0.80
C ASP A 71 -19.89 -2.28 2.17
N ALA A 72 -19.77 -3.32 2.98
CA ALA A 72 -18.92 -3.30 4.17
C ALA A 72 -17.74 -4.24 3.96
N ARG A 73 -16.57 -3.81 4.41
CA ARG A 73 -15.32 -4.56 4.29
C ARG A 73 -14.66 -4.70 5.64
N VAL A 74 -14.04 -5.84 5.86
CA VAL A 74 -13.14 -6.08 6.98
C VAL A 74 -11.84 -6.66 6.42
N GLY A 75 -10.72 -6.24 6.97
CA GLY A 75 -9.42 -6.71 6.50
C GLY A 75 -8.35 -6.55 7.56
N ALA A 76 -7.28 -7.28 7.37
CA ALA A 76 -6.07 -7.20 8.17
C ALA A 76 -4.87 -7.10 7.21
N GLY A 77 -3.86 -6.35 7.64
CA GLY A 77 -2.61 -6.24 6.91
C GLY A 77 -1.42 -6.29 7.85
N THR A 78 -0.31 -6.81 7.34
CA THR A 78 0.95 -6.88 8.05
C THR A 78 2.04 -6.19 7.24
N LYS A 79 3.01 -5.61 7.95
CA LYS A 79 4.24 -5.11 7.35
C LYS A 79 5.22 -6.27 7.25
N LEU A 80 5.68 -6.53 6.03
CA LEU A 80 6.76 -7.46 5.72
C LEU A 80 8.09 -6.72 5.91
N GLY A 81 8.74 -6.98 7.04
CA GLY A 81 10.10 -6.58 7.33
C GLY A 81 10.92 -7.79 7.75
N LYS A 82 12.25 -7.73 7.57
CA LYS A 82 13.15 -8.68 8.24
C LYS A 82 12.96 -8.52 9.75
N SER A 83 12.50 -9.57 10.43
CA SER A 83 12.81 -9.68 11.85
C SER A 83 14.27 -10.08 11.92
N ASP A 84 15.12 -9.15 12.35
CA ASP A 84 16.46 -9.52 12.80
C ASP A 84 16.28 -10.34 14.08
N ALA A 85 16.41 -11.66 13.94
CA ALA A 85 16.49 -12.64 15.02
C ALA A 85 17.91 -13.20 15.07
#